data_AF-A0A2N1SG05-F1
#
_entry.id   AF-A0A2N1SG05-F1
#
_cell.length_a   1.000
_cell.length_b   1.000
_cell.length_c   1.000
_cell.angle_alpha   90.00
_cell.angle_beta   90.00
_cell.angle_gamma   90.00
#
_symmetry.space_group_name_H-M   'P 1'
#
loop_
_entity.id
_entity.type
_entity.pdbx_description
1 polymer ?
#
loop_
_entity_poly.entity_id
_entity_poly.type
_entity_poly.pdbx_seq_one_letter_code
_entity_poly.pdbx_strand_id
1 'polypeptide(L)'
;MLKLNTKMTRLEYFDKRMAAIRSAYSTSDDVTNRGRPGEIVRLDGVRMGFDKKDERVGVFFVNGVAVRSMAYHVNNSRIVAATIPADLEKGAYTLVVRTMPNGKDIAEGRYNKEFIIR
;
A
#
# COMPACT_ATOMS: atom_id res chain seq x y z
N MET A 1 35.07 24.54 -1.14
CA MET A 1 34.51 23.17 -1.13
C MET A 1 33.57 23.05 0.06
N LEU A 2 32.25 23.15 -0.17
CA LEU A 2 31.25 22.97 0.88
C LEU A 2 30.91 21.47 0.98
N LYS A 3 31.28 20.81 2.08
CA LYS A 3 30.82 19.45 2.38
C LYS A 3 29.36 19.54 2.86
N LEU A 4 28.42 19.21 1.98
CA LEU A 4 27.03 18.95 2.34
C LEU A 4 26.99 17.66 3.16
N ASN A 5 26.98 17.81 4.48
CA ASN A 5 26.62 16.76 5.42
C ASN A 5 25.12 16.50 5.29
N THR A 6 24.73 15.74 4.27
CA THR A 6 23.37 15.22 4.15
C THR A 6 23.18 14.20 5.27
N LYS A 7 22.72 14.68 6.43
CA LYS A 7 22.11 13.82 7.45
C LYS A 7 20.94 13.12 6.78
N MET A 8 21.18 11.90 6.30
CA MET A 8 20.11 10.95 6.03
C MET A 8 19.41 10.72 7.36
N THR A 9 18.36 11.49 7.61
CA THR A 9 17.40 11.19 8.67
C THR A 9 16.74 9.88 8.28
N ARG A 10 17.34 8.78 8.74
CA ARG A 10 16.76 7.44 8.69
C ARG A 10 15.52 7.53 9.55
N LEU A 11 14.39 7.85 8.91
CA LEU A 11 13.09 7.91 9.58
C LEU A 11 12.87 6.52 10.18
N GLU A 12 12.86 6.49 11.51
CA GLU A 12 12.70 5.31 12.32
C GLU A 12 11.38 4.64 11.97
N TYR A 13 11.41 3.44 11.39
CA TYR A 13 10.34 2.45 11.54
C TYR A 13 10.94 1.11 11.15
N PHE A 14 11.51 0.40 12.12
CA PHE A 14 11.73 -1.03 11.96
C PHE A 14 11.38 -1.72 13.27
N ASP A 15 10.09 -1.70 13.63
CA ASP A 15 9.54 -3.00 13.96
C ASP A 15 9.72 -3.85 12.69
N LYS A 16 10.74 -4.70 12.73
CA LYS A 16 11.09 -5.55 11.60
C LYS A 16 9.91 -6.42 11.20
N ARG A 17 8.83 -6.54 11.96
CA ARG A 17 7.70 -7.43 11.64
C ARG A 17 6.62 -6.75 10.79
N MET A 18 6.63 -5.43 10.64
CA MET A 18 5.55 -4.71 9.97
C MET A 18 5.66 -4.74 8.44
N ALA A 19 4.51 -4.75 7.78
CA ALA A 19 4.41 -4.52 6.34
C ALA A 19 4.90 -3.11 6.01
N ALA A 20 5.55 -2.93 4.86
CA ALA A 20 5.94 -1.62 4.38
C ALA A 20 5.79 -1.53 2.86
N ILE A 21 5.15 -0.46 2.40
CA ILE A 21 4.95 -0.14 0.98
C ILE A 21 6.07 0.82 0.57
N ARG A 22 6.81 0.48 -0.48
CA ARG A 22 7.92 1.29 -1.02
C ARG A 22 7.51 2.07 -2.26
N SER A 23 6.65 1.48 -3.09
CA SER A 23 6.10 2.09 -4.29
C SER A 23 4.69 1.58 -4.55
N ALA A 24 3.89 2.43 -5.19
CA ALA A 24 2.56 2.09 -5.69
C ALA A 24 2.36 2.72 -7.08
N TYR A 25 1.94 1.94 -8.06
CA TYR A 25 1.68 2.43 -9.42
C TYR A 25 0.51 1.69 -10.07
N SER A 26 -0.24 2.37 -10.94
CA SER A 26 -1.23 1.72 -11.81
C SER A 26 -0.52 0.92 -12.88
N THR A 27 -0.96 -0.32 -13.15
CA THR A 27 -0.36 -1.15 -14.21
C THR A 27 -0.84 -0.77 -15.60
N SER A 28 -1.81 0.15 -15.71
CA SER A 28 -2.38 0.57 -17.00
C SER A 28 -1.48 1.59 -17.73
N ASP A 29 -0.81 2.45 -16.98
CA ASP A 29 0.05 3.51 -17.53
C ASP A 29 1.41 3.64 -16.82
N ASP A 30 1.74 2.69 -15.93
CA ASP A 30 2.93 2.65 -15.08
C ASP A 30 3.17 3.94 -14.28
N VAL A 31 2.12 4.76 -14.07
CA VAL A 31 2.29 5.99 -13.33
C VAL A 31 2.24 5.72 -11.82
N THR A 32 3.31 6.16 -11.16
CA THR A 32 3.43 6.10 -9.71
C THR A 32 2.41 7.03 -9.03
N ASN A 33 1.87 6.60 -7.90
CA ASN A 33 1.00 7.39 -7.02
C ASN A 33 -0.35 7.83 -7.62
N ARG A 34 -0.83 7.19 -8.70
CA ARG A 34 -2.18 7.46 -9.20
C ARG A 34 -2.79 6.26 -9.92
N GLY A 35 -4.12 6.25 -10.04
CA GLY A 35 -4.88 5.24 -10.77
C GLY A 35 -6.34 5.62 -10.92
N ARG A 36 -7.12 4.81 -11.64
CA ARG A 36 -8.57 4.97 -11.80
C ARG A 36 -9.33 3.83 -11.12
N PRO A 37 -10.57 4.06 -10.66
CA PRO A 37 -11.44 2.98 -10.21
C PRO A 37 -11.48 1.83 -11.23
N GLY A 38 -11.36 0.58 -10.76
CA GLY A 38 -11.31 -0.62 -11.61
C GLY A 38 -9.95 -0.98 -12.20
N GLU A 39 -8.95 -0.09 -12.19
CA GLU A 39 -7.58 -0.43 -12.60
C GLU A 39 -6.88 -1.31 -11.55
N ILE A 40 -5.77 -1.94 -11.94
CA ILE A 40 -4.91 -2.68 -11.02
C ILE A 40 -3.83 -1.73 -10.49
N VAL A 41 -3.78 -1.58 -9.17
CA VAL A 41 -2.63 -0.97 -8.49
C VAL A 41 -1.65 -2.07 -8.08
N ARG A 42 -0.38 -1.90 -8.44
CA ARG A 42 0.72 -2.72 -7.94
C ARG A 42 1.45 -2.00 -6.83
N LEU A 43 1.63 -2.70 -5.71
CA LEU A 43 2.44 -2.30 -4.56
C LEU A 43 3.71 -3.13 -4.54
N ASP A 44 4.87 -2.49 -4.46
CA ASP A 44 6.12 -3.16 -4.10
C ASP A 44 6.54 -2.76 -2.70
N GLY A 45 7.08 -3.72 -1.96
CA GLY A 45 7.32 -3.54 -0.54
C GLY A 45 7.93 -4.77 0.12
N VAL A 46 7.67 -4.91 1.41
CA VAL A 46 8.11 -6.04 2.23
C VAL A 46 7.02 -6.44 3.21
N ARG A 47 6.91 -7.75 3.50
CA ARG A 47 5.99 -8.33 4.50
C ARG A 47 4.52 -7.99 4.25
N MET A 48 4.15 -7.84 2.98
CA MET A 48 2.81 -7.44 2.56
C MET A 48 1.85 -8.62 2.31
N GLY A 49 2.31 -9.86 2.46
CA GLY A 49 1.46 -11.04 2.25
C GLY A 49 0.43 -11.21 3.35
N PHE A 50 -0.80 -11.58 2.99
CA PHE A 50 -1.92 -11.82 3.91
C PHE A 50 -2.84 -12.93 3.40
N ASP A 51 -3.72 -13.47 4.25
CA ASP A 51 -4.81 -14.34 3.79
C ASP A 51 -5.95 -13.49 3.21
N LYS A 52 -6.19 -13.60 1.90
CA LYS A 52 -7.24 -12.83 1.22
C LYS A 52 -8.67 -13.17 1.68
N LYS A 53 -8.86 -14.34 2.32
CA LYS A 53 -10.15 -14.77 2.87
C LYS A 53 -10.47 -14.08 4.20
N ASP A 54 -9.48 -13.56 4.91
CA ASP A 54 -9.71 -12.78 6.12
C ASP A 54 -10.00 -11.31 5.74
N GLU A 55 -11.23 -10.88 6.02
CA GLU A 55 -11.73 -9.55 5.66
C GLU A 55 -11.06 -8.42 6.44
N ARG A 56 -10.40 -8.74 7.57
CA ARG A 56 -9.70 -7.76 8.41
C ARG A 56 -8.36 -7.33 7.81
N VAL A 57 -7.83 -8.11 6.87
CA VAL A 57 -6.54 -7.89 6.19
C VAL A 57 -6.72 -7.69 4.68
N GLY A 58 -5.74 -7.07 4.03
CA GLY A 58 -5.82 -6.72 2.62
C GLY A 58 -5.23 -5.36 2.28
N VAL A 59 -5.54 -4.89 1.07
CA VAL A 59 -5.20 -3.53 0.61
C VAL A 59 -6.40 -2.62 0.81
N PHE A 60 -6.18 -1.47 1.43
CA PHE A 60 -7.19 -0.48 1.74
C PHE A 60 -6.81 0.88 1.16
N PHE A 61 -7.81 1.58 0.65
CA PHE A 61 -7.76 2.96 0.20
C PHE A 61 -8.43 3.80 1.29
N VAL A 62 -7.68 4.69 1.93
CA VAL A 62 -8.16 5.45 3.08
C VAL A 62 -8.20 6.94 2.76
N ASN A 63 -9.40 7.51 2.78
CA ASN A 63 -9.66 8.96 2.73
C ASN A 63 -10.80 9.27 3.72
N GLY A 64 -10.45 9.37 5.00
CA GLY A 64 -11.41 9.39 6.11
C GLY A 64 -11.98 8.00 6.45
N VAL A 65 -12.57 7.33 5.45
CA VAL A 65 -13.08 5.94 5.56
C VAL A 65 -12.16 4.99 4.80
N ALA A 66 -11.97 3.78 5.35
CA ALA A 66 -11.16 2.73 4.73
C ALA A 66 -12.02 1.85 3.81
N VAL A 67 -11.70 1.82 2.52
CA VAL A 67 -12.35 0.96 1.53
C VAL A 67 -11.38 -0.14 1.12
N ARG A 68 -11.77 -1.41 1.27
CA ARG A 68 -10.93 -2.58 0.99
C ARG A 68 -11.03 -2.98 -0.48
N SER A 69 -9.90 -3.33 -1.10
CA SER A 69 -9.92 -4.01 -2.40
C SER A 69 -10.47 -5.43 -2.29
N MET A 70 -11.36 -5.79 -3.21
CA MET A 70 -11.99 -7.12 -3.25
C MET A 70 -11.29 -8.12 -4.18
N ALA A 71 -10.38 -7.67 -5.04
CA ALA A 71 -9.78 -8.52 -6.07
C ALA A 71 -8.25 -8.36 -6.10
N TYR A 72 -7.56 -9.50 -5.96
CA TYR A 72 -6.10 -9.58 -5.88
C TYR A 72 -5.55 -10.48 -6.99
N HIS A 73 -4.64 -9.93 -7.79
CA HIS A 73 -3.97 -10.62 -8.91
C HIS A 73 -2.62 -11.19 -8.48
N VAL A 74 -1.96 -10.52 -7.53
CA VAL A 74 -0.74 -11.00 -6.87
C VAL A 74 -0.86 -10.69 -5.39
N ASN A 75 -0.51 -11.66 -4.53
CA ASN A 75 -0.45 -11.47 -3.09
C ASN A 75 0.72 -12.29 -2.54
N ASN A 76 1.86 -11.64 -2.33
CA ASN A 76 3.01 -12.22 -1.66
C ASN A 76 3.72 -11.17 -0.81
N SER A 77 4.79 -11.59 -0.12
CA SER A 77 5.51 -10.72 0.82
C SER A 77 6.12 -9.46 0.18
N ARG A 78 6.44 -9.47 -1.11
CA ARG A 78 7.13 -8.35 -1.79
C ARG A 78 6.24 -7.56 -2.74
N ILE A 79 5.23 -8.21 -3.31
CA ILE A 79 4.36 -7.64 -4.33
C ILE A 79 2.91 -7.95 -3.96
N VAL A 80 2.07 -6.93 -3.98
CA VAL A 80 0.62 -7.08 -3.97
C VAL A 80 0.05 -6.30 -5.16
N ALA A 81 -0.71 -6.97 -6.02
CA ALA A 81 -1.44 -6.35 -7.11
C ALA A 81 -2.93 -6.49 -6.83
N ALA A 82 -3.60 -5.36 -6.64
CA ALA A 82 -4.98 -5.29 -6.19
C ALA A 82 -5.80 -4.40 -7.12
N THR A 83 -7.09 -4.71 -7.29
CA THR A 83 -8.00 -3.88 -8.09
C THR A 83 -8.45 -2.69 -7.26
N ILE A 84 -8.36 -1.48 -7.81
CA ILE A 84 -8.88 -0.26 -7.19
C ILE A 84 -10.42 -0.38 -7.13
N PRO A 85 -11.06 -0.20 -5.95
CA PRO A 85 -12.52 -0.29 -5.83
C PRO A 85 -13.22 0.65 -6.83
N ALA A 86 -14.29 0.16 -7.47
CA ALA A 86 -14.96 0.83 -8.58
C ALA A 86 -15.75 2.08 -8.17
N ASP A 87 -16.07 2.17 -6.88
CA ASP A 87 -16.88 3.20 -6.23
C ASP A 87 -16.03 4.27 -5.53
N LEU A 88 -14.70 4.24 -5.67
CA LEU A 88 -13.86 5.31 -5.14
C LEU A 88 -14.11 6.64 -5.87
N GLU A 89 -14.41 7.66 -5.09
CA GLU A 89 -14.44 9.04 -5.56
C GLU A 89 -13.04 9.53 -5.93
N LYS A 90 -12.99 10.60 -6.73
CA LYS A 90 -11.73 11.27 -7.06
C LYS A 90 -11.16 11.93 -5.80
N GLY A 91 -9.86 11.80 -5.59
CA GLY A 91 -9.21 12.40 -4.43
C GLY A 91 -7.88 11.77 -4.07
N ALA A 92 -7.30 12.27 -2.98
CA ALA A 92 -6.08 11.73 -2.39
C ALA A 92 -6.42 10.65 -1.36
N TYR A 93 -5.76 9.50 -1.48
CA TYR A 93 -5.93 8.36 -0.58
C TYR A 93 -4.58 7.95 0.01
N THR A 94 -4.60 7.51 1.27
CA THR A 94 -3.50 6.73 1.84
C THR A 94 -3.73 5.27 1.50
N LEU A 95 -2.74 4.64 0.86
CA LEU A 95 -2.74 3.19 0.69
C LEU A 95 -2.25 2.52 1.97
N VAL A 96 -3.01 1.52 2.43
CA VAL A 96 -2.68 0.74 3.62
C VAL A 96 -2.74 -0.74 3.27
N VAL A 97 -1.68 -1.48 3.61
CA VAL A 97 -1.68 -2.93 3.61
C VAL A 97 -1.84 -3.39 5.05
N ARG A 98 -2.93 -4.10 5.36
CA ARG A 98 -3.09 -4.79 6.63
C ARG A 98 -2.68 -6.23 6.47
N THR A 99 -1.80 -6.71 7.35
CA THR A 99 -1.41 -8.12 7.42
C THR A 99 -1.64 -8.66 8.83
N MET A 100 -1.47 -9.97 9.01
CA MET A 100 -1.57 -10.62 10.32
C MET A 100 -0.40 -11.61 10.48
N PRO A 101 0.83 -11.10 10.69
CA PRO A 101 2.05 -11.89 10.59
C PRO A 101 2.16 -13.01 11.64
N ASN A 102 1.44 -12.89 12.76
CA ASN A 102 1.40 -13.89 13.84
C ASN A 102 0.04 -14.62 13.94
N GLY A 103 -0.86 -14.43 12.97
CA GLY A 103 -2.20 -15.03 12.98
C GLY A 103 -3.18 -14.43 14.00
N LYS A 104 -2.81 -13.37 14.73
CA LYS A 104 -3.66 -12.74 15.75
C LYS A 104 -3.76 -11.23 15.61
N ASP A 105 -2.63 -10.55 15.51
CA ASP A 105 -2.55 -9.09 15.59
C ASP A 105 -2.42 -8.49 14.19
N ILE A 106 -3.24 -7.47 13.93
CA ILE A 106 -3.18 -6.73 12.66
C ILE A 106 -1.96 -5.81 12.67
N ALA A 107 -1.14 -5.91 11.63
CA ALA A 107 -0.06 -4.97 11.35
C ALA A 107 -0.43 -4.12 10.13
N GLU A 108 -0.36 -2.79 10.26
CA GLU A 108 -0.60 -1.85 9.16
C GLU A 108 0.72 -1.35 8.55
N GLY A 109 0.91 -1.59 7.26
CA GLY A 109 1.92 -0.92 6.45
C GLY A 109 1.29 0.21 5.65
N ARG A 110 1.63 1.46 5.97
CA ARG A 110 1.11 2.64 5.28
C ARG A 110 2.07 3.12 4.21
N TYR A 111 1.53 3.49 3.06
CA TYR A 111 2.32 4.15 2.04
C TYR A 111 2.59 5.60 2.45
N ASN A 112 3.84 6.03 2.36
CA ASN A 112 4.27 7.34 2.84
C ASN A 112 4.01 8.49 1.85
N LYS A 113 3.32 8.21 0.75
CA LYS A 113 2.88 9.18 -0.25
C LYS A 113 1.38 9.00 -0.48
N GLU A 114 0.74 10.07 -0.90
CA GLU A 114 -0.65 10.01 -1.35
C GLU A 114 -0.75 9.23 -2.67
N PHE A 115 -1.85 8.51 -2.82
CA PHE A 115 -2.25 7.86 -4.05
C PHE A 115 -3.50 8.55 -4.60
N ILE A 116 -3.41 9.11 -5.80
CA ILE A 116 -4.44 9.95 -6.39
C ILE A 116 -5.39 9.11 -7.24
N ILE A 117 -6.66 9.12 -6.87
CA ILE A 117 -7.76 8.59 -7.69
C ILE A 117 -8.26 9.71 -8.61
N ARG A 118 -8.29 9.45 -9.91
CA ARG A 118 -8.61 10.43 -10.97
C ARG A 118 -9.85 10.08 -11.78
#